data_AF-A0A0B0P727-F1
#
_entry.id   AF-A0A0B0P727-F1
#
_cell.length_a   1.000
_cell.length_b   1.000
_cell.length_c   1.000
_cell.angle_alpha   90.00
_cell.angle_beta   90.00
_cell.angle_gamma   90.00
#
_symmetry.space_group_name_H-M   'P 1'
#
loop_
_entity.id
_entity.type
_entity.pdbx_description
1 polymer ?
#
loop_
_entity_poly.entity_id
_entity_poly.type
_entity_poly.pdbx_seq_one_letter_code
_entity_poly.pdbx_strand_id
1 'polypeptide(L)'
;MASRETMVRMDPSKQETNQKKASKPMAKKETQEFQFVVYNTMTQQKEVFKPKNPGKVSMYVCGVTAYDFSHLGHARAAVSFDVLYRYLKHLGYEVTYVRNFTDVDDKV
;
A
#
# COMPACT_ATOMS: atom_id res chain seq x y z
N MET A 1 21.04 55.23 66.61
CA MET A 1 20.57 53.83 66.52
C MET A 1 20.84 53.39 65.09
N ALA A 2 22.02 52.80 64.81
CA ALA A 2 22.32 51.36 64.87
C ALA A 2 21.54 50.59 63.77
N SER A 3 22.04 49.72 62.91
CA SER A 3 23.33 49.10 62.57
C SER A 3 23.08 48.42 61.20
N ARG A 4 24.03 48.41 60.25
CA ARG A 4 24.87 47.25 59.85
C ARG A 4 24.20 45.86 59.87
N GLU A 5 24.53 45.07 58.81
CA GLU A 5 24.66 43.59 58.78
C GLU A 5 23.33 42.79 58.67
N THR A 6 23.15 41.65 57.98
CA THR A 6 24.02 40.71 57.24
C THR A 6 23.14 39.72 56.46
N MET A 7 23.69 39.18 55.38
CA MET A 7 23.24 38.01 54.59
C MET A 7 23.06 36.73 55.44
N VAL A 8 21.90 36.07 55.34
CA VAL A 8 21.67 34.65 55.73
C VAL A 8 20.92 33.99 54.55
N ARG A 9 21.60 33.36 53.59
CA ARG A 9 21.89 31.91 53.47
C ARG A 9 20.71 30.97 53.78
N MET A 10 20.21 30.30 52.72
CA MET A 10 19.67 28.92 52.59
C MET A 10 18.51 28.52 53.55
N ASP A 11 17.41 27.91 53.08
CA ASP A 11 17.42 26.56 52.52
C ASP A 11 16.30 26.25 51.50
N PRO A 12 16.53 25.23 50.64
CA PRO A 12 15.65 24.77 49.59
C PRO A 12 14.74 23.65 50.11
N SER A 13 13.42 23.81 50.06
CA SER A 13 12.46 22.69 50.00
C SER A 13 11.03 23.21 50.16
N LYS A 14 10.33 23.31 49.04
CA LYS A 14 8.92 22.96 48.95
C LYS A 14 8.64 22.66 47.48
N GLN A 15 8.91 21.40 47.18
CA GLN A 15 8.45 20.72 45.98
C GLN A 15 6.91 20.69 46.06
N GLU A 16 6.24 21.49 45.25
CA GLU A 16 4.85 21.22 44.89
C GLU A 16 4.87 20.41 43.60
N THR A 17 4.78 19.09 43.79
CA THR A 17 4.47 18.12 42.76
C THR A 17 3.07 18.39 42.22
N ASN A 18 2.96 19.01 41.05
CA ASN A 18 1.71 18.97 40.29
C ASN A 18 1.89 18.09 39.05
N GLN A 19 1.43 16.86 39.19
CA GLN A 19 1.42 15.85 38.15
C GLN A 19 0.43 16.23 37.04
N LYS A 20 0.89 16.01 35.80
CA LYS A 20 0.11 15.56 34.64
C LYS A 20 -0.91 16.53 34.06
N LYS A 21 -0.50 17.16 32.96
CA LYS A 21 -1.18 17.01 31.67
C LYS A 21 -0.13 16.96 30.57
N ALA A 22 0.44 15.76 30.38
CA ALA A 22 1.06 15.43 29.11
C ALA A 22 -0.06 15.57 28.05
N SER A 23 -0.01 16.63 27.25
CA SER A 23 -0.74 16.72 26.00
C SER A 23 -0.26 15.54 25.16
N LYS A 24 -1.04 14.46 25.20
CA LYS A 24 -0.82 13.21 24.49
C LYS A 24 -0.46 13.57 23.04
N PRO A 25 0.77 13.31 22.55
CA PRO A 25 1.01 13.43 21.12
C PRO A 25 0.05 12.43 20.46
N MET A 26 -0.77 12.90 19.52
CA MET A 26 -1.64 12.05 18.72
C MET A 26 -0.80 10.88 18.23
N ALA A 27 -1.14 9.69 18.70
CA ALA A 27 -0.53 8.46 18.27
C ALA A 27 -0.57 8.45 16.74
N LYS A 28 0.61 8.50 16.12
CA LYS A 28 0.77 8.22 14.69
C LYS A 28 0.10 6.87 14.49
N LYS A 29 -1.04 6.84 13.80
CA LYS A 29 -1.68 5.59 13.41
C LYS A 29 -0.68 4.94 12.46
N GLU A 30 0.03 3.93 12.93
CA GLU A 30 0.91 3.10 12.10
C GLU A 30 0.06 2.60 10.94
N THR A 31 0.25 3.22 9.78
CA THR A 31 -0.38 2.73 8.55
C THR A 31 0.42 1.48 8.22
N GLN A 32 -0.14 0.31 8.53
CA GLN A 32 0.47 -0.94 8.11
C GLN A 32 0.66 -0.88 6.60
N GLU A 33 1.92 -0.85 6.15
CA GLU A 33 2.26 -0.90 4.73
C GLU A 33 1.96 -2.31 4.23
N PHE A 34 0.77 -2.50 3.69
CA PHE A 34 0.43 -3.73 2.98
C PHE A 34 1.16 -3.74 1.63
N GLN A 35 2.15 -4.61 1.51
CA GLN A 35 2.83 -4.84 0.24
C GLN A 35 1.97 -5.71 -0.65
N PHE A 36 1.74 -5.27 -1.89
CA PHE A 36 1.06 -6.08 -2.89
C PHE A 36 2.00 -7.17 -3.41
N VAL A 37 1.57 -8.43 -3.29
CA VAL A 37 2.37 -9.62 -3.66
C VAL A 37 1.62 -10.40 -4.73
N VAL A 38 2.34 -10.85 -5.77
CA VAL A 38 1.80 -11.61 -6.90
C VAL A 38 2.58 -12.90 -7.05
N TYR A 39 1.90 -13.98 -7.44
CA TYR A 39 2.58 -15.24 -7.79
C TYR A 39 3.21 -15.11 -9.18
N ASN A 40 4.52 -15.26 -9.25
CA ASN A 40 5.28 -15.19 -10.49
C ASN A 40 5.52 -16.62 -11.02
N THR A 41 4.87 -16.97 -12.13
CA THR A 41 5.00 -18.29 -12.74
C THR A 41 6.43 -18.61 -13.22
N MET A 42 7.24 -17.60 -13.57
CA MET A 42 8.62 -17.81 -14.02
C MET A 42 9.54 -18.31 -12.90
N THR A 43 9.31 -17.83 -11.67
CA THR A 43 10.09 -18.21 -10.48
C THR A 43 9.36 -19.19 -9.57
N GLN A 44 8.07 -19.42 -9.83
CA GLN A 44 7.15 -20.25 -9.05
C GLN A 44 6.99 -19.78 -7.60
N GLN A 45 7.20 -18.49 -7.33
CA GLN A 45 7.17 -17.92 -5.99
C GLN A 45 6.24 -16.71 -5.91
N LYS A 46 5.84 -16.37 -4.68
CA LYS A 46 5.13 -15.13 -4.38
C LYS A 46 6.14 -14.00 -4.21
N GLU A 47 6.05 -12.98 -5.05
CA GLU A 47 6.99 -11.87 -5.09
C GLU A 47 6.28 -10.54 -4.88
N VAL A 48 6.97 -9.59 -4.23
CA VAL A 48 6.48 -8.23 -4.08
C VAL A 48 6.38 -7.59 -5.46
N PHE A 49 5.19 -7.12 -5.82
CA PHE A 49 4.96 -6.46 -7.09
C PHE A 49 5.66 -5.11 -7.11
N LYS A 50 6.60 -4.95 -8.05
CA LYS A 50 7.31 -3.70 -8.31
C LYS A 50 7.10 -3.33 -9.77
N PRO A 51 6.40 -2.23 -10.09
CA PRO A 51 6.19 -1.84 -11.48
C PRO A 51 7.51 -1.42 -12.12
N LYS A 52 7.63 -1.66 -13.44
CA LYS A 52 8.80 -1.22 -14.23
C LYS A 52 9.00 0.30 -14.17
N ASN A 53 7.88 1.04 -14.25
CA ASN A 53 7.86 2.49 -14.13
C ASN A 53 7.08 2.85 -12.84
N PRO A 54 7.64 3.63 -11.91
CA PRO A 54 6.94 3.99 -10.67
C PRO A 54 5.56 4.58 -10.94
N GLY A 55 4.54 4.07 -10.23
CA GLY A 55 3.15 4.53 -10.38
C GLY A 55 2.43 4.07 -11.66
N LYS A 56 3.12 3.42 -12.62
CA LYS A 56 2.52 2.98 -13.89
C LYS A 56 2.63 1.46 -14.08
N VAL A 57 1.52 0.83 -14.43
CA VAL A 57 1.46 -0.61 -14.69
C VAL A 57 1.02 -0.87 -16.12
N SER A 58 1.77 -1.68 -16.83
CA SER A 58 1.38 -2.23 -18.14
C SER A 58 1.01 -3.69 -17.96
N MET A 59 -0.24 -4.04 -18.26
CA MET A 59 -0.77 -5.39 -18.11
C MET A 59 -1.27 -5.90 -19.45
N TYR A 60 -0.73 -7.05 -19.88
CA TYR A 60 -1.20 -7.79 -21.05
C TYR A 60 -1.86 -9.08 -20.59
N VAL A 61 -3.04 -9.39 -21.15
CA VAL A 61 -3.74 -10.65 -20.93
C VAL A 61 -4.12 -11.22 -22.29
N CYS A 62 -3.84 -12.50 -22.52
CA CYS A 62 -4.28 -13.16 -23.74
C CYS A 62 -5.81 -13.16 -23.82
N GLY A 63 -6.35 -12.74 -24.97
CA GLY A 63 -7.77 -12.81 -25.24
C GLY A 63 -8.21 -14.17 -25.77
N VAL A 64 -9.38 -14.18 -26.41
CA VAL A 64 -9.98 -15.40 -26.97
C VAL A 64 -9.55 -15.61 -28.41
N THR A 65 -9.53 -16.86 -28.84
CA THR A 65 -9.56 -17.24 -30.26
C THR A 65 -11.00 -17.39 -30.70
N ALA A 66 -11.40 -16.68 -31.74
CA ALA A 66 -12.80 -16.39 -32.04
C ALA A 66 -13.50 -17.44 -32.93
N TYR A 67 -13.32 -18.72 -32.64
CA TYR A 67 -13.95 -19.80 -33.41
C TYR A 67 -15.29 -20.27 -32.85
N ASP A 68 -15.52 -20.10 -31.55
CA ASP A 68 -16.70 -20.61 -30.87
C ASP A 68 -17.17 -19.64 -29.77
N PHE A 69 -18.36 -19.89 -29.24
CA PHE A 69 -18.94 -19.12 -28.16
C PHE A 69 -18.10 -19.17 -26.89
N SER A 70 -18.17 -18.08 -26.13
CA SER A 70 -17.48 -18.00 -24.85
C SER A 70 -18.12 -18.95 -23.83
N HIS A 71 -17.29 -19.81 -23.24
CA HIS A 71 -17.68 -20.72 -22.17
C HIS A 71 -17.17 -20.22 -20.81
N LEU A 72 -17.54 -20.92 -19.72
CA LEU A 72 -17.21 -20.51 -18.35
C LEU A 72 -15.71 -20.35 -18.10
N GLY A 73 -14.87 -21.09 -18.83
CA GLY A 73 -13.41 -20.96 -18.80
C GLY A 73 -12.95 -19.55 -19.20
N HIS A 74 -13.47 -19.01 -20.31
CA HIS A 74 -13.18 -17.64 -20.74
C HIS A 74 -13.66 -16.62 -19.70
N ALA A 75 -14.88 -16.81 -19.16
CA ALA A 75 -15.44 -15.92 -18.16
C ALA A 75 -14.58 -15.86 -16.89
N ARG A 76 -14.11 -17.02 -16.39
CA ARG A 76 -13.24 -17.09 -15.22
C ARG A 76 -11.96 -16.28 -15.40
N ALA A 77 -11.29 -16.44 -16.54
CA ALA A 77 -10.06 -15.69 -16.83
C ALA A 77 -10.35 -14.19 -16.93
N ALA A 78 -11.36 -13.80 -17.71
CA ALA A 78 -11.74 -12.40 -17.88
C ALA A 78 -12.06 -11.71 -16.54
N VAL A 79 -12.84 -12.36 -15.68
CA VAL A 79 -13.20 -11.82 -14.35
C VAL A 79 -11.98 -11.74 -13.43
N SER A 80 -11.13 -12.75 -13.40
CA SER A 80 -9.95 -12.75 -12.52
C SER A 80 -9.00 -11.58 -12.83
N PHE A 81 -8.76 -11.32 -14.11
CA PHE A 81 -7.91 -10.20 -14.53
C PHE A 81 -8.62 -8.84 -14.46
N ASP A 82 -9.95 -8.79 -14.56
CA ASP A 82 -10.72 -7.56 -14.27
C ASP A 82 -10.62 -7.18 -12.80
N VAL A 83 -10.72 -8.14 -11.87
CA VAL A 83 -10.51 -7.90 -10.44
C VAL A 83 -9.10 -7.38 -10.19
N LEU A 84 -8.08 -7.98 -10.82
CA LEU A 84 -6.70 -7.50 -10.71
C LEU A 84 -6.54 -6.07 -11.24
N TYR A 85 -7.10 -5.76 -12.40
CA TYR A 85 -7.08 -4.41 -12.98
C TYR A 85 -7.70 -3.37 -12.02
N ARG A 86 -8.89 -3.67 -11.50
CA ARG A 86 -9.61 -2.78 -10.55
C ARG A 86 -8.84 -2.62 -9.26
N TYR A 87 -8.23 -3.70 -8.75
CA TYR A 87 -7.43 -3.65 -7.54
C TYR A 87 -6.16 -2.81 -7.72
N LEU A 88 -5.45 -2.94 -8.84
CA LEU A 88 -4.30 -2.10 -9.16
C LEU A 88 -4.68 -0.61 -9.27
N LYS A 89 -5.83 -0.30 -9.87
CA LYS A 89 -6.35 1.08 -9.87
C LYS A 89 -6.70 1.57 -8.47
N HIS A 90 -7.29 0.72 -7.64
CA HIS A 90 -7.60 1.05 -6.25
C HIS A 90 -6.34 1.38 -5.42
N LEU A 91 -5.23 0.70 -5.71
CA LEU A 91 -3.91 0.99 -5.13
C LEU A 91 -3.26 2.30 -5.66
N GLY A 92 -3.91 3.01 -6.59
CA GLY A 92 -3.45 4.28 -7.13
C GLY A 92 -2.54 4.18 -8.36
N TYR A 93 -2.41 3.01 -8.98
CA TYR A 93 -1.63 2.86 -10.20
C TYR A 93 -2.35 3.40 -11.44
N GLU A 94 -1.60 4.03 -12.33
CA GLU A 94 -2.01 4.27 -13.71
C GLU A 94 -1.83 2.97 -14.51
N VAL A 95 -2.94 2.27 -14.77
CA VAL A 95 -2.90 0.93 -15.41
C VAL A 95 -3.27 1.03 -16.89
N THR A 96 -2.33 0.66 -17.76
CA THR A 96 -2.57 0.36 -19.18
C THR A 96 -2.90 -1.13 -19.31
N TYR A 97 -4.13 -1.45 -19.67
CA TYR A 97 -4.59 -2.83 -19.84
C TYR A 97 -4.83 -3.13 -21.33
N VAL A 98 -4.08 -4.09 -21.87
CA VAL A 98 -4.17 -4.55 -23.26
C VAL A 98 -4.61 -6.01 -23.31
N ARG A 99 -5.53 -6.32 -24.23
CA ARG A 99 -5.98 -7.68 -24.53
C ARG A 99 -6.10 -7.84 -26.05
N ASN A 100 -5.59 -8.93 -26.59
CA ASN A 100 -5.72 -9.23 -28.01
C ASN A 100 -7.04 -9.96 -28.32
N PHE A 101 -7.31 -10.16 -29.60
CA PHE A 101 -8.33 -11.06 -30.11
C PHE A 101 -7.68 -11.84 -31.24
N THR A 102 -7.67 -13.18 -31.15
CA THR A 102 -7.07 -14.02 -32.18
C THR A 102 -8.15 -14.40 -33.19
N ASP A 103 -8.13 -13.74 -34.34
CA ASP A 103 -9.07 -13.93 -35.45
C ASP A 103 -8.53 -14.84 -36.55
N VAL A 104 -7.22 -15.13 -36.54
CA VAL A 104 -6.54 -16.08 -37.44
C VAL A 104 -5.67 -17.02 -36.61
N ASP A 105 -5.91 -18.31 -36.75
CA ASP A 105 -5.22 -19.42 -36.08
C ASP A 105 -5.44 -20.71 -36.92
N ASP A 106 -4.54 -21.69 -36.84
CA ASP A 106 -4.51 -22.85 -37.75
C ASP A 106 -5.50 -23.96 -37.33
N LYS A 107 -6.49 -23.65 -36.50
CA LYS A 107 -7.51 -24.61 -36.07
C LYS A 107 -8.53 -24.83 -37.19
N VAL A 108 -8.15 -25.67 -38.16
CA VAL A 108 -9.04 -26.35 -39.11
C VAL A 108 -8.98 -27.85 -38.85
#